data_AF-A0AA86W4W3-F1
#
_entry.id   AF-A0AA86W4W3-F1
#
_cell.length_a   1.000
_cell.length_b   1.000
_cell.length_c   1.000
_cell.angle_alpha   90.00
_cell.angle_beta   90.00
_cell.angle_gamma   90.00
#
_symmetry.space_group_name_H-M   'P 1'
#
loop_
_entity.id
_entity.type
_entity.pdbx_description
1 polymer ?
#
loop_
_entity_poly.entity_id
_entity_poly.type
_entity_poly.pdbx_seq_one_letter_code
_entity_poly.pdbx_strand_id
1 'polypeptide(L)'
;MSFSSINCLFYLLLLFAFCEMQSIAGNNILTCTTFGSRCFAKKVSCPNECPLQSPSNPKAKVCYLDCHSPTCEAQCKNRKPNCNGRGSACLDPRFVGADGIVFYFHGRRNEHFALVSDVNLQINARFIGLRPATRTRDYTWIQALGLLFGSHKFTIEATPAPSWNGEVDHLKFSHNGKELAIPDGYLSTWKCPQNQVRIERTSSKNSVTITLPEVAEIFVNVVPVTKEDSRIHNYQIPEDDCFVHLEVQFKFHGLSSKVEGVLGRTYQPDFQNPAKLGVAMAVVGGEDRYRTTSLVSADCGVCLFDDAKEASENINLVSEYGVMDCTGMANSGNGIVCRR
;
A
#
# COMPACT_ATOMS: atom_id res chain seq x y z
N MET A 1 -37.40 39.82 -44.40
CA MET A 1 -37.49 38.44 -43.89
C MET A 1 -38.01 38.50 -42.46
N SER A 2 -39.27 38.14 -42.27
CA SER A 2 -39.94 38.14 -40.96
C SER A 2 -39.51 36.90 -40.18
N PHE A 3 -38.67 37.07 -39.16
CA PHE A 3 -38.38 36.00 -38.21
C PHE A 3 -39.60 35.80 -37.31
N SER A 4 -40.36 34.74 -37.57
CA SER A 4 -41.50 34.33 -36.75
C SER A 4 -41.05 34.10 -35.30
N SER A 5 -41.77 34.70 -34.34
CA SER A 5 -41.54 34.61 -32.89
C SER A 5 -41.35 33.16 -32.40
N ILE A 6 -41.98 32.20 -33.06
CA ILE A 6 -41.90 30.76 -32.76
C ILE A 6 -40.50 30.18 -33.03
N ASN A 7 -39.81 30.66 -34.08
CA ASN A 7 -38.47 30.18 -34.40
C ASN A 7 -37.45 30.70 -33.38
N CYS A 8 -37.65 31.91 -32.84
CA CYS A 8 -36.77 32.48 -31.82
C CYS A 8 -36.86 31.67 -30.50
N LEU A 9 -38.06 31.21 -30.14
CA LEU A 9 -38.29 30.37 -28.96
C LEU A 9 -37.63 28.98 -29.09
N PHE A 10 -37.68 28.39 -30.29
CA PHE A 10 -37.01 27.12 -30.57
C PHE A 10 -35.48 27.22 -30.52
N TYR A 11 -34.90 28.32 -31.04
CA TYR A 11 -33.45 28.57 -30.91
C TYR A 11 -33.03 28.83 -29.47
N LEU A 12 -33.87 29.50 -28.67
CA LEU A 12 -33.63 29.68 -27.23
C LEU A 12 -33.72 28.36 -26.46
N LEU A 13 -34.70 27.50 -26.76
CA LEU A 13 -34.83 26.16 -26.19
C LEU A 13 -33.67 25.24 -26.59
N LEU A 14 -33.19 25.33 -27.83
CA LEU A 14 -31.97 24.62 -28.27
C LEU A 14 -30.72 25.15 -27.57
N LEU A 15 -30.58 26.47 -27.40
CA LEU A 15 -29.47 27.07 -26.63
C LEU A 15 -29.52 26.66 -25.14
N PHE A 16 -30.72 26.54 -24.55
CA PHE A 16 -30.89 26.03 -23.19
C PHE A 16 -30.60 24.51 -23.10
N ALA A 17 -31.02 23.71 -24.08
CA ALA A 17 -30.72 22.28 -24.14
C ALA A 17 -29.22 21.99 -24.37
N PHE A 18 -28.49 22.87 -25.08
CA PHE A 18 -27.03 22.82 -25.18
C PHE A 18 -26.33 23.40 -23.94
N CYS A 19 -27.01 24.20 -23.11
CA CYS A 19 -26.45 24.69 -21.84
C CYS A 19 -26.61 23.67 -20.69
N GLU A 20 -27.49 22.66 -20.83
CA GLU A 20 -27.57 21.54 -19.87
C GLU A 20 -26.54 20.43 -20.12
N MET A 21 -25.71 20.53 -21.18
CA MET A 21 -24.42 19.83 -21.20
C MET A 21 -23.34 20.65 -20.48
N GLN A 22 -23.66 21.15 -19.29
CA GLN A 22 -22.63 21.46 -18.30
C GLN A 22 -22.05 20.13 -17.83
N SER A 23 -20.96 19.76 -18.49
CA SER A 23 -19.76 19.21 -17.87
C SER A 23 -20.03 18.41 -16.58
N ILE A 24 -20.07 17.08 -16.68
CA ILE A 24 -19.60 16.25 -15.56
C ILE A 24 -18.08 16.46 -15.52
N ALA A 25 -17.64 17.66 -15.14
CA ALA A 25 -16.27 17.95 -14.78
C ALA A 25 -16.08 17.25 -13.44
N GLY A 26 -15.54 16.03 -13.48
CA GLY A 26 -15.19 15.30 -12.26
C GLY A 26 -14.41 16.21 -11.33
N ASN A 27 -14.75 16.18 -10.04
CA ASN A 27 -14.24 17.11 -9.04
C ASN A 27 -12.70 17.21 -9.10
N ASN A 28 -12.19 18.29 -9.69
CA ASN A 28 -10.76 18.64 -9.71
C ASN A 28 -10.23 19.04 -8.32
N ILE A 29 -11.04 18.88 -7.27
CA ILE A 29 -10.73 19.30 -5.91
C ILE A 29 -10.89 18.09 -5.00
N LEU A 30 -9.82 17.77 -4.28
CA LEU A 30 -9.80 16.75 -3.23
C LEU A 30 -9.89 17.40 -1.86
N THR A 31 -10.40 16.65 -0.89
CA THR A 31 -10.46 17.08 0.51
C THR A 31 -10.27 15.88 1.42
N CYS A 32 -9.40 16.02 2.42
CA CYS A 32 -9.19 14.99 3.43
C CYS A 32 -10.24 15.10 4.54
N THR A 33 -10.85 13.97 4.87
CA THR A 33 -11.82 13.84 5.97
C THR A 33 -11.23 13.23 7.23
N THR A 34 -9.96 12.79 7.19
CA THR A 34 -9.23 12.26 8.34
C THR A 34 -9.04 13.33 9.40
N PHE A 35 -9.74 13.19 10.51
CA PHE A 35 -9.65 14.07 11.66
C PHE A 35 -8.24 14.01 12.26
N GLY A 36 -7.66 15.18 12.60
CA GLY A 36 -6.29 15.28 13.13
C GLY A 36 -5.18 15.34 12.07
N SER A 37 -5.48 15.05 10.80
CA SER A 37 -4.49 15.24 9.72
C SER A 37 -4.25 16.73 9.44
N ARG A 38 -3.02 17.10 9.04
CA ARG A 38 -2.68 18.49 8.65
C ARG A 38 -3.45 18.96 7.41
N CYS A 39 -3.99 18.02 6.64
CA CYS A 39 -4.74 18.27 5.42
C CYS A 39 -6.26 18.25 5.65
N PHE A 40 -6.72 18.06 6.89
CA PHE A 40 -8.13 17.98 7.23
C PHE A 40 -8.92 19.19 6.72
N ALA A 41 -10.01 18.93 6.00
CA ALA A 41 -10.90 19.92 5.41
C ALA A 41 -10.24 20.91 4.41
N LYS A 42 -8.97 20.72 4.04
CA LYS A 42 -8.32 21.53 3.02
C LYS A 42 -8.79 21.11 1.63
N LYS A 43 -9.20 22.11 0.83
CA LYS A 43 -9.50 21.93 -0.59
C LYS A 43 -8.21 21.98 -1.39
N VAL A 44 -7.83 20.89 -2.01
CA VAL A 44 -6.59 20.75 -2.79
C VAL A 44 -6.95 20.48 -4.24
N SER A 45 -6.44 21.30 -5.16
CA SER A 45 -6.68 21.10 -6.59
C SER A 45 -5.79 20.00 -7.14
N CYS A 46 -6.35 19.17 -8.01
CA CYS A 46 -5.62 18.19 -8.79
C CYS A 46 -4.74 18.86 -9.86
N PRO A 47 -3.56 18.31 -10.16
CA PRO A 47 -2.78 18.74 -11.31
C PRO A 47 -3.53 18.51 -12.63
N ASN A 48 -3.33 19.41 -13.60
CA ASN A 48 -4.00 19.35 -14.91
C ASN A 48 -3.69 18.06 -15.70
N GLU A 49 -2.53 17.46 -15.44
CA GLU A 49 -2.09 16.21 -16.07
C GLU A 49 -2.89 14.98 -15.61
N CYS A 50 -3.53 15.06 -14.44
CA CYS A 50 -4.35 14.00 -13.86
C CYS A 50 -5.53 14.61 -13.06
N PRO A 51 -6.54 15.18 -13.71
CA PRO A 51 -7.59 15.94 -13.02
C PRO A 51 -8.53 15.05 -12.17
N LEU A 52 -8.54 13.74 -12.41
CA LEU A 52 -9.51 12.81 -11.84
C LEU A 52 -8.88 11.85 -10.82
N GLN A 53 -9.57 11.60 -9.71
CA GLN A 53 -9.20 10.57 -8.74
C GLN A 53 -9.44 9.14 -9.27
N SER A 54 -10.50 8.97 -10.04
CA SER A 54 -10.91 7.67 -10.61
C SER A 54 -11.26 7.83 -12.09
N PRO A 55 -10.26 8.03 -12.98
CA PRO A 55 -10.49 8.13 -14.41
C PRO A 55 -11.02 6.79 -14.95
N SER A 56 -11.89 6.84 -15.96
CA SER A 56 -12.47 5.63 -16.59
C SER A 56 -11.45 4.74 -17.28
N ASN A 57 -10.32 5.32 -17.73
CA ASN A 57 -9.20 4.57 -18.31
C ASN A 57 -8.31 4.00 -17.17
N PRO A 58 -8.20 2.67 -17.01
CA PRO A 58 -7.39 2.06 -15.96
C PRO A 58 -5.88 2.37 -16.03
N LYS A 59 -5.39 2.78 -17.22
CA LYS A 59 -3.99 3.14 -17.44
C LYS A 59 -3.70 4.62 -17.20
N ALA A 60 -4.72 5.45 -16.98
CA ALA A 60 -4.52 6.87 -16.73
C ALA A 60 -3.92 7.10 -15.32
N LYS A 61 -3.09 8.14 -15.21
CA LYS A 61 -2.64 8.62 -13.90
C LYS A 61 -3.83 9.15 -13.12
N VAL A 62 -3.79 8.96 -11.80
CA VAL A 62 -4.83 9.43 -10.89
C VAL A 62 -4.32 10.61 -10.08
N CYS A 63 -5.24 11.54 -9.79
CA CYS A 63 -5.04 12.53 -8.76
C CYS A 63 -5.05 11.84 -7.39
N TYR A 64 -3.96 11.97 -6.65
CA TYR A 64 -3.86 11.39 -5.32
C TYR A 64 -3.40 12.45 -4.32
N LEU A 65 -4.15 12.58 -3.23
CA LEU A 65 -3.83 13.42 -2.10
C LEU A 65 -3.44 12.52 -0.92
N ASP A 66 -2.22 12.69 -0.43
CA ASP A 66 -1.80 12.09 0.82
C ASP A 66 -2.24 12.97 2.00
N CYS A 67 -3.24 12.53 2.73
CA CYS A 67 -3.78 13.28 3.87
C CYS A 67 -2.78 13.42 5.03
N HIS A 68 -1.77 12.55 5.11
CA HIS A 68 -0.73 12.62 6.13
C HIS A 68 0.52 13.38 5.66
N SER A 69 0.54 13.85 4.41
CA SER A 69 1.65 14.64 3.90
C SER A 69 1.77 15.97 4.63
N PRO A 70 2.99 16.42 4.98
CA PRO A 70 3.20 17.74 5.57
C PRO A 70 2.83 18.89 4.61
N THR A 71 2.85 18.67 3.29
CA THR A 71 2.61 19.71 2.28
C THR A 71 1.16 19.82 1.83
N CYS A 72 0.35 18.77 2.00
CA CYS A 72 -1.04 18.71 1.54
C CYS A 72 -1.21 19.02 0.05
N GLU A 73 -0.31 18.49 -0.78
CA GLU A 73 -0.35 18.64 -2.24
C GLU A 73 -0.89 17.37 -2.91
N ALA A 74 -1.71 17.57 -3.94
CA ALA A 74 -2.15 16.48 -4.80
C ALA A 74 -1.08 16.18 -5.86
N GLN A 75 -0.86 14.90 -6.13
CA GLN A 75 0.16 14.42 -7.06
C GLN A 75 -0.45 13.44 -8.07
N CYS A 76 0.09 13.44 -9.29
CA CYS A 76 -0.23 12.44 -10.28
C CYS A 76 0.54 11.15 -10.00
N LYS A 77 -0.18 10.05 -9.77
CA LYS A 77 0.44 8.73 -9.59
C LYS A 77 -0.19 7.66 -10.46
N ASN A 78 0.57 6.60 -10.72
CA ASN A 78 0.04 5.35 -11.23
C ASN A 78 -0.65 4.58 -10.10
N ARG A 79 -1.63 3.73 -10.45
CA ARG A 79 -2.35 2.90 -9.47
C ARG A 79 -1.66 1.57 -9.13
N LYS A 80 -0.58 1.26 -9.84
CA LYS A 80 0.30 0.12 -9.58
C LYS A 80 1.40 0.52 -8.58
N PRO A 81 2.00 -0.45 -7.87
CA PRO A 81 3.15 -0.21 -6.99
C PRO A 81 4.26 0.59 -7.69
N ASN A 82 4.81 1.59 -7.00
CA ASN A 82 6.06 2.22 -7.41
C ASN A 82 7.22 1.44 -6.79
N CYS A 83 7.87 0.60 -7.61
CA CYS A 83 8.98 -0.26 -7.18
C CYS A 83 10.27 0.49 -6.83
N ASN A 84 10.33 1.81 -7.02
CA ASN A 84 11.41 2.67 -6.51
C ASN A 84 10.96 3.52 -5.31
N GLY A 85 9.69 3.45 -4.94
CA GLY A 85 9.15 4.18 -3.81
C GLY A 85 9.51 3.53 -2.48
N ARG A 86 9.51 4.33 -1.41
CA ARG A 86 9.62 3.83 -0.04
C ARG A 86 8.54 2.80 0.26
N GLY A 87 8.91 1.80 1.05
CA GLY A 87 8.05 0.69 1.42
C GLY A 87 7.76 -0.27 0.26
N SER A 88 8.51 -0.24 -0.83
CA SER A 88 8.32 -1.21 -1.93
C SER A 88 9.06 -2.52 -1.66
N ALA A 89 8.43 -3.62 -2.04
CA ALA A 89 9.03 -4.93 -2.22
C ALA A 89 8.64 -5.40 -3.63
N CYS A 90 9.56 -5.20 -4.56
CA CYS A 90 9.42 -5.53 -5.97
C CYS A 90 10.77 -5.98 -6.48
N LEU A 91 10.81 -6.67 -7.63
CA LEU A 91 12.07 -7.19 -8.18
C LEU A 91 12.75 -8.05 -7.11
N ASP A 92 11.96 -8.95 -6.50
CA ASP A 92 12.34 -9.71 -5.31
C ASP A 92 13.72 -10.38 -5.51
N PRO A 93 14.55 -10.40 -4.46
CA PRO A 93 14.25 -10.13 -3.04
C PRO A 93 14.51 -8.66 -2.60
N ARG A 94 14.32 -7.68 -3.50
CA ARG A 94 14.64 -6.28 -3.26
C ARG A 94 13.53 -5.54 -2.50
N PHE A 95 13.94 -4.78 -1.49
CA PHE A 95 13.09 -3.87 -0.70
C PHE A 95 13.63 -2.43 -0.73
N VAL A 96 12.76 -1.46 -0.48
CA VAL A 96 13.12 -0.05 -0.26
C VAL A 96 12.61 0.38 1.12
N GLY A 97 13.53 0.70 2.02
CA GLY A 97 13.22 1.12 3.39
C GLY A 97 12.53 2.48 3.48
N ALA A 98 12.11 2.85 4.70
CA ALA A 98 11.52 4.17 4.96
C ALA A 98 12.49 5.33 4.68
N ASP A 99 13.79 5.09 4.83
CA ASP A 99 14.87 6.02 4.48
C ASP A 99 15.05 6.19 2.95
N GLY A 100 14.42 5.33 2.14
CA GLY A 100 14.56 5.29 0.68
C GLY A 100 15.77 4.49 0.20
N ILE A 101 16.49 3.82 1.09
CA ILE A 101 17.64 2.99 0.73
C ILE A 101 17.16 1.60 0.33
N VAL A 102 17.78 1.08 -0.73
CA VAL A 102 17.54 -0.27 -1.24
C VAL A 102 18.29 -1.29 -0.39
N PHE A 103 17.61 -2.35 0.03
CA PHE A 103 18.21 -3.50 0.69
C PHE A 103 17.58 -4.81 0.19
N TYR A 104 18.20 -5.94 0.52
CA TYR A 104 17.77 -7.25 0.01
C TYR A 104 17.49 -8.19 1.18
N PHE A 105 16.34 -8.85 1.15
CA PHE A 105 15.96 -9.86 2.14
C PHE A 105 15.52 -11.13 1.41
N HIS A 106 16.39 -12.14 1.43
CA HIS A 106 16.15 -13.38 0.69
C HIS A 106 15.09 -14.27 1.36
N GLY A 107 14.95 -14.22 2.68
CA GLY A 107 14.13 -15.21 3.38
C GLY A 107 14.51 -16.64 2.98
N ARG A 108 13.51 -17.50 2.80
CA ARG A 108 13.66 -18.90 2.34
C ARG A 108 12.45 -19.34 1.54
N ARG A 109 12.65 -20.21 0.56
CA ARG A 109 11.54 -20.79 -0.22
C ARG A 109 10.59 -21.58 0.71
N ASN A 110 9.29 -21.46 0.46
CA ASN A 110 8.22 -22.11 1.22
C ASN A 110 8.17 -21.74 2.71
N GLU A 111 8.67 -20.56 3.07
CA GLU A 111 8.62 -20.04 4.43
C GLU A 111 7.88 -18.70 4.49
N HIS A 112 7.54 -18.29 5.72
CA HIS A 112 6.79 -17.08 6.01
C HIS A 112 7.62 -16.14 6.89
N PHE A 113 7.54 -14.85 6.63
CA PHE A 113 8.25 -13.83 7.41
C PHE A 113 7.37 -12.61 7.65
N ALA A 114 7.45 -12.05 8.85
CA ALA A 114 6.83 -10.77 9.20
C ALA A 114 7.57 -9.63 8.49
N LEU A 115 6.91 -9.00 7.53
CA LEU A 115 7.40 -7.78 6.89
C LEU A 115 7.22 -6.57 7.82
N VAL A 116 6.10 -6.55 8.54
CA VAL A 116 5.75 -5.52 9.53
C VAL A 116 5.06 -6.21 10.70
N SER A 117 5.41 -5.85 11.93
CA SER A 117 4.70 -6.24 13.14
C SER A 117 4.68 -5.06 14.11
N ASP A 118 3.49 -4.58 14.40
CA ASP A 118 3.19 -3.52 15.35
C ASP A 118 2.05 -3.98 16.26
N VAL A 119 1.73 -3.22 17.30
CA VAL A 119 0.74 -3.60 18.32
C VAL A 119 -0.65 -3.95 17.75
N ASN A 120 -1.08 -3.28 16.68
CA ASN A 120 -2.41 -3.44 16.07
C ASN A 120 -2.38 -3.95 14.62
N LEU A 121 -1.20 -4.18 14.05
CA LEU A 121 -1.05 -4.64 12.67
C LEU A 121 0.14 -5.57 12.54
N GLN A 122 -0.08 -6.74 11.94
CA GLN A 122 1.01 -7.55 11.43
C GLN A 122 0.77 -7.91 9.96
N ILE A 123 1.82 -7.77 9.16
CA ILE A 123 1.83 -8.15 7.75
C ILE A 123 2.93 -9.18 7.56
N ASN A 124 2.53 -10.41 7.24
CA ASN A 124 3.41 -11.49 6.89
C ASN A 124 3.45 -11.68 5.37
N ALA A 125 4.57 -12.20 4.87
CA ALA A 125 4.72 -12.62 3.48
C ALA A 125 5.11 -14.08 3.38
N ARG A 126 4.53 -14.79 2.41
CA ARG A 126 4.97 -16.13 1.98
C ARG A 126 5.96 -15.98 0.83
N PHE A 127 7.12 -16.60 0.96
CA PHE A 127 8.13 -16.62 -0.09
C PHE A 127 8.06 -17.94 -0.85
N ILE A 128 7.89 -17.88 -2.16
CA ILE A 128 8.20 -18.98 -3.08
C ILE A 128 9.64 -18.84 -3.54
N GLY A 129 10.22 -19.90 -4.11
CA GLY A 129 11.59 -19.80 -4.58
C GLY A 129 12.13 -21.02 -5.28
N LEU A 130 13.25 -20.81 -5.96
CA LEU A 130 13.97 -21.81 -6.74
C LEU A 130 15.45 -21.80 -6.35
N ARG A 131 16.05 -22.99 -6.25
CA ARG A 131 17.48 -23.15 -5.99
C ARG A 131 18.13 -24.00 -7.08
N PRO A 132 18.80 -23.37 -8.06
CA PRO A 132 19.69 -24.09 -8.97
C PRO A 132 20.77 -24.83 -8.20
N ALA A 133 21.19 -26.00 -8.71
CA ALA A 133 22.21 -26.83 -8.07
C ALA A 133 23.56 -26.10 -7.85
N THR A 134 23.83 -25.07 -8.66
CA THR A 134 25.05 -24.26 -8.60
C THR A 134 25.02 -23.15 -7.54
N ARG A 135 23.89 -22.95 -6.83
CA ARG A 135 23.74 -21.89 -5.84
C ARG A 135 23.49 -22.44 -4.44
N THR A 136 24.04 -21.73 -3.45
CA THR A 136 23.86 -22.02 -2.03
C THR A 136 22.62 -21.36 -1.42
N ARG A 137 22.01 -20.39 -2.11
CA ARG A 137 20.85 -19.62 -1.66
C ARG A 137 19.71 -19.73 -2.68
N ASP A 138 18.49 -19.60 -2.16
CA ASP A 138 17.27 -19.52 -2.98
C ASP A 138 17.20 -18.18 -3.72
N TYR A 139 16.72 -18.20 -4.96
CA TYR A 139 15.97 -17.08 -5.51
C TYR A 139 14.57 -17.14 -4.91
N THR A 140 14.04 -15.99 -4.52
CA THR A 140 12.79 -15.94 -3.77
C THR A 140 11.93 -14.79 -4.22
N TRP A 141 10.61 -15.00 -4.23
CA TRP A 141 9.60 -14.03 -4.60
C TRP A 141 8.45 -14.05 -3.61
N ILE A 142 7.79 -12.91 -3.41
CA ILE A 142 6.62 -12.84 -2.52
C ILE A 142 5.41 -13.43 -3.24
N GLN A 143 4.90 -14.55 -2.78
CA GLN A 143 3.71 -15.19 -3.37
C GLN A 143 2.41 -14.66 -2.74
N ALA A 144 2.43 -14.43 -1.43
CA ALA A 144 1.23 -14.08 -0.69
C ALA A 144 1.53 -13.11 0.46
N LEU A 145 0.54 -12.30 0.81
CA LEU A 145 0.53 -11.50 2.03
C LEU A 145 -0.60 -11.95 2.95
N GLY A 146 -0.30 -11.98 4.25
CA GLY A 146 -1.27 -12.15 5.33
C GLY A 146 -1.29 -10.92 6.20
N LEU A 147 -2.45 -10.28 6.31
CA LEU A 147 -2.69 -9.10 7.14
C LEU A 147 -3.47 -9.55 8.36
N LEU A 148 -2.93 -9.30 9.55
CA LEU A 148 -3.57 -9.50 10.83
C LEU A 148 -3.82 -8.12 11.45
N PHE A 149 -5.06 -7.84 11.81
CA PHE A 149 -5.51 -6.57 12.39
C PHE A 149 -6.71 -6.84 13.29
N GLY A 150 -6.63 -6.44 14.56
CA GLY A 150 -7.57 -6.89 15.58
C GLY A 150 -7.74 -8.40 15.59
N SER A 151 -8.98 -8.88 15.67
CA SER A 151 -9.30 -10.31 15.55
C SER A 151 -9.44 -10.82 14.11
N HIS A 152 -9.14 -9.99 13.11
CA HIS A 152 -9.41 -10.26 11.71
C HIS A 152 -8.13 -10.60 10.95
N LYS A 153 -8.29 -11.48 9.96
CA LYS A 153 -7.21 -12.01 9.13
C LYS A 153 -7.62 -11.89 7.68
N PHE A 154 -6.81 -11.24 6.88
CA PHE A 154 -7.01 -11.11 5.44
C PHE A 154 -5.80 -11.66 4.70
N THR A 155 -6.01 -12.41 3.62
CA THR A 155 -4.90 -12.88 2.78
C THR A 155 -5.12 -12.53 1.32
N ILE A 156 -4.02 -12.27 0.64
CA ILE A 156 -3.94 -12.11 -0.81
C ILE A 156 -2.81 -12.99 -1.33
N GLU A 157 -3.06 -13.78 -2.36
CA GLU A 157 -2.11 -14.74 -2.92
C GLU A 157 -2.11 -14.68 -4.44
N ALA A 158 -0.91 -14.77 -5.02
CA ALA A 158 -0.70 -15.06 -6.43
C ALA A 158 -0.92 -16.55 -6.70
N THR A 159 -1.86 -16.88 -7.59
CA THR A 159 -2.10 -18.26 -8.01
C THR A 159 -1.01 -18.73 -8.98
N PRO A 160 -0.39 -19.90 -8.74
CA PRO A 160 0.60 -20.47 -9.66
C PRO A 160 0.01 -20.70 -11.06
N ALA A 161 0.83 -20.52 -12.09
CA ALA A 161 0.43 -20.74 -13.48
C ALA A 161 1.60 -21.27 -14.32
N PRO A 162 1.35 -22.18 -15.27
CA PRO A 162 2.41 -22.73 -16.12
C PRO A 162 2.96 -21.72 -17.12
N SER A 163 2.12 -20.81 -17.58
CA SER A 163 2.52 -19.69 -18.44
C SER A 163 1.73 -18.44 -18.08
N TRP A 164 2.33 -17.28 -18.30
CA TRP A 164 1.68 -16.02 -17.99
C TRP A 164 0.57 -15.72 -18.99
N ASN A 165 -0.63 -15.47 -18.46
CA ASN A 165 -1.74 -14.90 -19.19
C ASN A 165 -2.33 -13.75 -18.39
N GLY A 166 -2.11 -12.51 -18.83
CA GLY A 166 -2.59 -11.31 -18.16
C GLY A 166 -4.11 -11.12 -18.23
N GLU A 167 -4.80 -11.88 -19.08
CA GLU A 167 -6.27 -11.92 -19.16
C GLU A 167 -6.89 -12.93 -18.20
N VAL A 168 -6.09 -13.68 -17.43
CA VAL A 168 -6.56 -14.50 -16.32
C VAL A 168 -6.28 -13.75 -15.02
N ASP A 169 -7.23 -13.75 -14.09
CA ASP A 169 -6.98 -13.17 -12.77
C ASP A 169 -6.22 -14.19 -11.92
N HIS A 170 -5.03 -13.80 -11.49
CA HIS A 170 -4.15 -14.64 -10.68
C HIS A 170 -4.19 -14.23 -9.20
N LEU A 171 -5.21 -13.48 -8.79
CA LEU A 171 -5.39 -13.05 -7.41
C LEU A 171 -6.41 -13.94 -6.70
N LYS A 172 -6.00 -14.49 -5.56
CA LYS A 172 -6.89 -15.18 -4.63
C LYS A 172 -6.95 -14.41 -3.32
N PHE A 173 -8.17 -14.24 -2.79
CA PHE A 173 -8.38 -13.54 -1.53
C PHE A 173 -9.04 -14.45 -0.49
N SER A 174 -8.72 -14.24 0.79
CA SER A 174 -9.48 -14.83 1.88
C SER A 174 -9.66 -13.85 3.03
N HIS A 175 -10.78 -13.97 3.74
CA HIS A 175 -11.08 -13.21 4.95
C HIS A 175 -11.51 -14.18 6.05
N ASN A 176 -10.80 -14.17 7.18
CA ASN A 176 -10.97 -15.06 8.32
C ASN A 176 -11.02 -16.54 7.92
N GLY A 177 -10.12 -16.94 7.02
CA GLY A 177 -9.99 -18.32 6.51
C GLY A 177 -11.06 -18.74 5.50
N LYS A 178 -12.00 -17.86 5.14
CA LYS A 178 -13.01 -18.11 4.11
C LYS A 178 -12.59 -17.44 2.81
N GLU A 179 -12.75 -18.15 1.70
CA GLU A 179 -12.48 -17.61 0.37
C GLU A 179 -13.38 -16.39 0.10
N LEU A 180 -12.77 -15.33 -0.45
CA LEU A 180 -13.44 -14.08 -0.76
C LEU A 180 -13.38 -13.84 -2.27
N ALA A 181 -14.55 -13.76 -2.90
CA ALA A 181 -14.67 -13.36 -4.29
C ALA A 181 -14.84 -11.84 -4.39
N ILE A 182 -13.91 -11.18 -5.08
CA ILE A 182 -14.04 -9.77 -5.47
C ILE A 182 -14.26 -9.76 -6.98
N PRO A 183 -15.39 -9.23 -7.48
CA PRO A 183 -15.69 -9.24 -8.91
C PRO A 183 -14.54 -8.69 -9.76
N ASP A 184 -14.23 -9.35 -10.86
CA ASP A 184 -13.35 -8.81 -11.88
C ASP A 184 -13.91 -7.47 -12.37
N GLY A 185 -13.03 -6.52 -12.64
CA GLY A 185 -13.44 -5.20 -13.09
C GLY A 185 -12.67 -4.08 -12.41
N TYR A 186 -12.38 -3.06 -13.22
CA TYR A 186 -11.75 -1.85 -12.72
C TYR A 186 -12.71 -1.15 -11.74
N LEU A 187 -12.19 -0.72 -10.58
CA LEU A 187 -12.94 -0.11 -9.47
C LEU A 187 -13.92 -1.06 -8.75
N SER A 188 -13.89 -2.36 -9.02
CA SER A 188 -14.59 -3.34 -8.17
C SER A 188 -14.04 -3.25 -6.76
N THR A 189 -14.93 -3.14 -5.77
CA THR A 189 -14.56 -2.95 -4.37
C THR A 189 -15.16 -4.00 -3.47
N TRP A 190 -14.45 -4.27 -2.39
CA TRP A 190 -14.96 -4.99 -1.24
C TRP A 190 -14.59 -4.24 0.04
N LYS A 191 -15.48 -4.29 1.04
CA LYS A 191 -15.24 -3.72 2.36
C LYS A 191 -15.61 -4.74 3.42
N CYS A 192 -14.78 -4.82 4.45
CA CYS A 192 -15.10 -5.58 5.66
C CYS A 192 -16.32 -4.92 6.37
N PRO A 193 -17.25 -5.68 6.99
CA PRO A 193 -18.41 -5.10 7.68
C PRO A 193 -18.07 -4.04 8.73
N GLN A 194 -16.93 -4.18 9.41
CA GLN A 194 -16.42 -3.24 10.41
C GLN A 194 -15.69 -2.02 9.79
N ASN A 195 -15.65 -1.89 8.46
CA ASN A 195 -14.89 -0.87 7.72
C ASN A 195 -13.38 -0.84 8.03
N GLN A 196 -12.81 -1.87 8.65
CA GLN A 196 -11.38 -1.95 8.97
C GLN A 196 -10.48 -2.20 7.75
N VAL A 197 -11.02 -2.83 6.70
CA VAL A 197 -10.31 -3.08 5.44
C VAL A 197 -11.21 -2.73 4.26
N ARG A 198 -10.64 -2.01 3.29
CA ARG A 198 -11.22 -1.83 1.96
C ARG A 198 -10.24 -2.37 0.92
N ILE A 199 -10.77 -3.07 -0.07
CA ILE A 199 -10.01 -3.56 -1.22
C ILE A 199 -10.65 -2.97 -2.46
N GLU A 200 -9.81 -2.49 -3.37
CA GLU A 200 -10.26 -1.93 -4.64
C GLU A 200 -9.37 -2.46 -5.77
N ARG A 201 -9.98 -3.01 -6.82
CA ARG A 201 -9.28 -3.39 -8.03
C ARG A 201 -8.81 -2.14 -8.80
N THR A 202 -7.51 -2.05 -9.04
CA THR A 202 -6.89 -0.94 -9.79
C THR A 202 -6.79 -1.22 -11.29
N SER A 203 -7.05 -2.45 -11.69
CA SER A 203 -7.18 -2.94 -13.06
C SER A 203 -8.33 -3.96 -13.11
N SER A 204 -8.76 -4.40 -14.29
CA SER A 204 -9.75 -5.48 -14.39
C SER A 204 -9.32 -6.75 -13.65
N LYS A 205 -8.01 -7.08 -13.73
CA LYS A 205 -7.37 -8.28 -13.19
C LYS A 205 -5.98 -7.93 -12.63
N ASN A 206 -5.45 -8.78 -11.76
CA ASN A 206 -4.03 -8.81 -11.34
C ASN A 206 -3.51 -7.57 -10.59
N SER A 207 -4.35 -6.61 -10.21
CA SER A 207 -3.90 -5.44 -9.45
C SER A 207 -4.98 -4.90 -8.51
N VAL A 208 -4.58 -4.66 -7.26
CA VAL A 208 -5.47 -4.13 -6.21
C VAL A 208 -4.76 -3.10 -5.33
N THR A 209 -5.56 -2.25 -4.69
CA THR A 209 -5.16 -1.45 -3.54
C THR A 209 -5.94 -1.95 -2.33
N ILE A 210 -5.21 -2.24 -1.25
CA ILE A 210 -5.77 -2.55 0.06
C ILE A 210 -5.59 -1.30 0.93
N THR A 211 -6.65 -0.85 1.56
CA THR A 211 -6.64 0.32 2.44
C THR A 211 -7.05 -0.13 3.85
N LEU A 212 -6.13 0.05 4.78
CA LEU A 212 -6.33 -0.01 6.22
C LEU A 212 -6.48 1.43 6.71
N PRO A 213 -7.69 1.90 7.05
CA PRO A 213 -7.93 3.29 7.45
C PRO A 213 -6.96 3.73 8.55
N GLU A 214 -6.38 4.92 8.40
CA GLU A 214 -5.43 5.52 9.36
C GLU A 214 -4.12 4.75 9.60
N VAL A 215 -3.98 3.53 9.08
CA VAL A 215 -2.81 2.67 9.31
C VAL A 215 -1.93 2.59 8.07
N ALA A 216 -2.46 2.13 6.93
CA ALA A 216 -1.68 1.91 5.72
C ALA A 216 -2.50 1.81 4.42
N GLU A 217 -1.86 2.14 3.30
CA GLU A 217 -2.28 1.74 1.96
C GLU A 217 -1.27 0.75 1.38
N ILE A 218 -1.75 -0.32 0.76
CA ILE A 218 -0.92 -1.37 0.17
C ILE A 218 -1.32 -1.52 -1.30
N PHE A 219 -0.38 -1.22 -2.19
CA PHE A 219 -0.53 -1.43 -3.62
C PHE A 219 0.02 -2.81 -3.96
N VAL A 220 -0.74 -3.61 -4.71
CA VAL A 220 -0.34 -4.96 -5.10
C VAL A 220 -0.54 -5.13 -6.61
N ASN A 221 0.46 -5.71 -7.27
CA ASN A 221 0.42 -6.08 -8.68
C ASN A 221 0.99 -7.49 -8.85
N VAL A 222 0.29 -8.34 -9.59
CA VAL A 222 0.74 -9.70 -9.89
C VAL A 222 1.57 -9.69 -11.17
N VAL A 223 2.72 -10.34 -11.14
CA VAL A 223 3.64 -10.46 -12.27
C VAL A 223 4.23 -11.88 -12.35
N PRO A 224 4.62 -12.35 -13.54
CA PRO A 224 5.40 -13.56 -13.70
C PRO A 224 6.90 -13.25 -13.59
N VAL A 225 7.73 -14.29 -13.43
CA VAL A 225 9.14 -14.22 -13.83
C VAL A 225 9.21 -14.39 -15.34
N THR A 226 9.73 -13.39 -16.07
CA THR A 226 9.79 -13.48 -17.52
C THR A 226 10.95 -14.37 -17.99
N LYS A 227 10.88 -14.88 -19.22
CA LYS A 227 11.98 -15.61 -19.85
C LYS A 227 13.25 -14.77 -19.94
N GLU A 228 13.10 -13.46 -20.14
CA GLU A 228 14.23 -12.53 -20.21
C GLU A 228 14.86 -12.33 -18.84
N ASP A 229 14.07 -12.16 -17.78
CA ASP A 229 14.58 -12.09 -16.40
C ASP A 229 15.33 -13.38 -16.04
N SER A 230 14.74 -14.54 -16.35
CA SER A 230 15.37 -15.85 -16.13
C SER A 230 16.69 -15.99 -16.89
N ARG A 231 16.77 -15.48 -18.12
CA ARG A 231 18.00 -15.49 -18.93
C ARG A 231 19.08 -14.57 -18.36
N ILE A 232 18.72 -13.35 -17.98
CA ILE A 232 19.66 -12.34 -17.43
C ILE A 232 20.20 -12.80 -16.08
N HIS A 233 19.34 -13.33 -15.21
CA HIS A 233 19.71 -13.69 -13.84
C HIS A 233 20.06 -15.17 -13.66
N ASN A 234 19.97 -15.97 -14.73
CA ASN A 234 20.16 -17.42 -14.71
C ASN A 234 19.31 -18.09 -13.61
N TYR A 235 18.01 -17.78 -13.59
CA TYR A 235 17.09 -18.35 -12.60
C TYR A 235 16.86 -19.85 -12.84
N GLN A 236 16.94 -20.31 -14.09
CA GLN A 236 16.65 -21.69 -14.49
C GLN A 236 15.19 -22.08 -14.20
N ILE A 237 14.28 -21.14 -14.43
CA ILE A 237 12.82 -21.36 -14.30
C ILE A 237 12.41 -22.52 -15.22
N PRO A 238 11.68 -23.52 -14.70
CA PRO A 238 11.19 -24.65 -15.49
C PRO A 238 10.11 -24.22 -16.50
N GLU A 239 9.85 -25.03 -17.52
CA GLU A 239 8.91 -24.66 -18.60
C GLU A 239 7.43 -24.71 -18.17
N ASP A 240 7.12 -25.38 -17.07
CA ASP A 240 5.77 -25.64 -16.56
C ASP A 240 5.37 -24.74 -15.38
N ASP A 241 6.17 -23.73 -15.03
CA ASP A 241 5.84 -22.73 -14.01
C ASP A 241 6.46 -21.38 -14.36
N CYS A 242 5.65 -20.31 -14.36
CA CYS A 242 6.14 -18.95 -14.59
C CYS A 242 6.38 -18.14 -13.30
N PHE A 243 6.32 -18.79 -12.12
CA PHE A 243 6.60 -18.19 -10.81
C PHE A 243 5.84 -16.89 -10.60
N VAL A 244 4.51 -16.97 -10.72
CA VAL A 244 3.61 -15.84 -10.49
C VAL A 244 3.76 -15.34 -9.06
N HIS A 245 4.04 -14.06 -8.88
CA HIS A 245 4.34 -13.44 -7.60
C HIS A 245 3.81 -12.01 -7.51
N LEU A 246 3.93 -11.40 -6.33
CA LEU A 246 3.42 -10.08 -5.98
C LEU A 246 4.55 -9.05 -5.97
N GLU A 247 4.39 -8.01 -6.76
CA GLU A 247 5.04 -6.74 -6.52
C GLU A 247 4.15 -5.92 -5.58
N VAL A 248 4.74 -5.39 -4.51
CA VAL A 248 3.98 -4.67 -3.48
C VAL A 248 4.64 -3.35 -3.11
N GLN A 249 3.81 -2.38 -2.76
CA GLN A 249 4.27 -1.14 -2.13
C GLN A 249 3.38 -0.82 -0.95
N PHE A 250 4.00 -0.71 0.22
CA PHE A 250 3.37 -0.28 1.45
C PHE A 250 3.56 1.22 1.65
N LYS A 251 2.49 1.89 2.04
CA LYS A 251 2.50 3.27 2.48
C LYS A 251 1.86 3.33 3.87
N PHE A 252 2.70 3.49 4.88
CA PHE A 252 2.28 3.53 6.26
C PHE A 252 2.00 4.95 6.73
N HIS A 253 0.98 5.10 7.57
CA HIS A 253 0.53 6.36 8.15
C HIS A 253 0.49 6.33 9.68
N GLY A 254 0.25 5.16 10.28
CA GLY A 254 -0.01 5.02 11.72
C GLY A 254 0.85 3.97 12.44
N LEU A 255 2.12 3.78 12.02
CA LEU A 255 3.04 2.88 12.73
C LEU A 255 3.56 3.52 14.02
N SER A 256 3.73 2.71 15.05
CA SER A 256 4.36 3.07 16.31
C SER A 256 5.87 3.23 16.16
N SER A 257 6.50 3.92 17.10
CA SER A 257 7.96 4.05 17.14
C SER A 257 8.71 2.76 17.43
N LYS A 258 7.99 1.67 17.77
CA LYS A 258 8.55 0.36 18.11
C LYS A 258 8.33 -0.68 17.01
N VAL A 259 7.71 -0.32 15.88
CA VAL A 259 7.36 -1.24 14.80
C VAL A 259 8.52 -2.15 14.39
N GLU A 260 8.30 -3.46 14.40
CA GLU A 260 9.27 -4.47 14.00
C GLU A 260 8.94 -5.08 12.63
N GLY A 261 9.81 -5.96 12.15
CA GLY A 261 9.66 -6.67 10.87
C GLY A 261 10.77 -6.34 9.88
N VAL A 262 10.87 -7.13 8.81
CA VAL A 262 11.89 -6.96 7.76
C VAL A 262 11.89 -5.54 7.19
N LEU A 263 10.70 -5.03 6.86
CA LEU A 263 10.51 -3.67 6.38
C LEU A 263 10.15 -2.71 7.52
N GLY A 264 9.34 -3.16 8.48
CA GLY A 264 8.85 -2.36 9.60
C GLY A 264 9.99 -1.72 10.41
N ARG A 265 11.06 -2.46 10.71
CA ARG A 265 12.22 -1.94 11.45
C ARG A 265 12.84 -0.69 10.80
N THR A 266 12.71 -0.52 9.47
CA THR A 266 13.22 0.67 8.77
C THR A 266 12.46 1.96 9.10
N TYR A 267 11.25 1.85 9.67
CA TYR A 267 10.39 2.97 10.06
C TYR A 267 10.62 3.43 11.51
N GLN A 268 11.46 2.75 12.29
CA GLN A 268 11.75 3.18 13.65
C GLN A 268 12.65 4.43 13.67
N PRO A 269 12.45 5.38 14.60
CA PRO A 269 13.23 6.62 14.65
C PRO A 269 14.74 6.42 14.90
N ASP A 270 15.12 5.34 15.58
CA ASP A 270 16.51 4.97 15.88
C ASP A 270 17.15 4.10 14.80
N PHE A 271 16.41 3.75 13.73
CA PHE A 271 16.89 2.85 12.71
C PHE A 271 18.12 3.42 12.00
N GLN A 272 19.22 2.69 12.12
CA GLN A 272 20.43 2.94 11.34
C GLN A 272 20.54 1.84 10.31
N ASN A 273 20.54 2.23 9.04
CA ASN A 273 20.56 1.27 7.96
C ASN A 273 21.88 0.49 7.95
N PRO A 274 21.86 -0.85 8.16
CA PRO A 274 23.08 -1.65 8.14
C PRO A 274 23.58 -1.91 6.70
N ALA A 275 22.80 -1.56 5.68
CA ALA A 275 23.18 -1.71 4.29
C ALA A 275 24.41 -0.84 3.99
N LYS A 276 25.52 -1.50 3.63
CA LYS A 276 26.77 -0.82 3.31
C LYS A 276 26.62 -0.04 2.00
N LEU A 277 26.76 1.28 2.07
CA LEU A 277 26.82 2.14 0.88
C LEU A 277 27.97 1.69 -0.03
N GLY A 278 27.70 1.55 -1.32
CA GLY A 278 28.66 1.09 -2.33
C GLY A 278 28.80 -0.43 -2.46
N VAL A 279 28.13 -1.23 -1.63
CA VAL A 279 28.04 -2.69 -1.84
C VAL A 279 26.86 -3.00 -2.75
N ALA A 280 27.13 -3.67 -3.87
CA ALA A 280 26.09 -4.20 -4.73
C ALA A 280 25.27 -5.24 -3.94
N MET A 281 23.95 -5.06 -3.90
CA MET A 281 23.01 -5.93 -3.20
C MET A 281 23.31 -6.13 -1.71
N ALA A 282 23.14 -5.06 -0.92
CA ALA A 282 23.27 -5.13 0.52
C ALA A 282 22.17 -6.02 1.15
N VAL A 283 22.54 -7.26 1.47
CA VAL A 283 21.63 -8.23 2.11
C VAL A 283 21.52 -7.93 3.60
N VAL A 284 20.30 -7.74 4.08
CA VAL A 284 19.98 -7.55 5.50
C VAL A 284 19.40 -8.87 6.02
N GLY A 285 20.00 -9.39 7.09
CA GLY A 285 19.52 -10.61 7.75
C GLY A 285 18.29 -10.37 8.62
N GLY A 286 17.88 -11.41 9.33
CA GLY A 286 16.73 -11.38 10.23
C GLY A 286 15.73 -12.49 9.97
N GLU A 287 16.10 -13.50 9.18
CA GLU A 287 15.26 -14.68 8.95
C GLU A 287 14.89 -15.37 10.26
N ASP A 288 15.82 -15.47 11.21
CA ASP A 288 15.59 -16.05 12.54
C ASP A 288 14.62 -15.24 13.40
N ARG A 289 14.67 -13.90 13.30
CA ARG A 289 13.84 -12.99 14.11
C ARG A 289 12.42 -12.85 13.60
N TYR A 290 12.23 -12.85 12.28
CA TYR A 290 10.95 -12.51 11.66
C TYR A 290 10.21 -13.70 11.07
N ARG A 291 10.74 -14.92 11.14
CA ARG A 291 10.06 -16.12 10.66
C ARG A 291 8.78 -16.37 11.45
N THR A 292 7.68 -16.62 10.75
CA THR A 292 6.40 -17.04 11.32
C THR A 292 6.07 -18.48 10.94
N THR A 293 5.22 -19.15 11.72
CA THR A 293 4.83 -20.54 11.41
C THR A 293 3.91 -20.63 10.19
N SER A 294 3.05 -19.64 9.99
CA SER A 294 2.16 -19.54 8.84
C SER A 294 1.94 -18.10 8.40
N LEU A 295 1.33 -17.94 7.23
CA LEU A 295 0.97 -16.64 6.67
C LEU A 295 0.08 -15.81 7.62
N VAL A 296 -0.72 -16.46 8.46
CA VAL A 296 -1.72 -15.82 9.34
C VAL A 296 -1.44 -16.05 10.84
N SER A 297 -0.18 -16.31 11.18
CA SER A 297 0.28 -16.44 12.57
C SER A 297 1.06 -15.19 12.99
N ALA A 298 0.88 -14.79 14.24
CA ALA A 298 1.55 -13.65 14.86
C ALA A 298 2.92 -14.00 15.46
N ASP A 299 3.32 -15.26 15.36
CA ASP A 299 4.44 -15.83 16.10
C ASP A 299 5.78 -15.56 15.41
N CYS A 300 6.49 -14.52 15.82
CA CYS A 300 7.91 -14.37 15.50
C CYS A 300 8.71 -13.89 16.71
N GLY A 301 10.04 -14.05 16.65
CA GLY A 301 10.92 -13.81 17.81
C GLY A 301 10.89 -12.39 18.36
N VAL A 302 10.48 -11.41 17.54
CA VAL A 302 10.39 -9.98 17.92
C VAL A 302 9.06 -9.34 17.51
N CYS A 303 8.06 -10.13 17.13
CA CYS A 303 6.76 -9.62 16.72
C CYS A 303 6.03 -8.98 17.92
N LEU A 304 5.34 -7.87 17.67
CA LEU A 304 4.67 -7.07 18.70
C LEU A 304 3.16 -7.21 18.71
N PHE A 305 2.61 -7.74 17.61
CA PHE A 305 1.19 -7.85 17.40
C PHE A 305 0.54 -8.80 18.42
N ASP A 306 -0.58 -8.35 18.97
CA ASP A 306 -1.31 -9.06 20.00
C ASP A 306 -2.82 -8.93 19.73
N ASP A 307 -3.43 -10.04 19.31
CA ASP A 307 -4.87 -10.16 19.04
C ASP A 307 -5.74 -9.68 20.22
N ALA A 308 -5.23 -9.73 21.46
CA ALA A 308 -5.99 -9.42 22.67
C ALA A 308 -5.99 -7.92 23.06
N LYS A 309 -5.05 -7.11 22.58
CA LYS A 309 -4.90 -5.72 23.04
C LYS A 309 -5.94 -4.76 22.46
N GLU A 310 -6.36 -4.95 21.21
CA GLU A 310 -7.42 -4.13 20.58
C GLU A 310 -8.78 -4.24 21.30
N ALA A 311 -9.08 -5.38 21.92
CA ALA A 311 -10.30 -5.55 22.72
C ALA A 311 -10.28 -4.72 24.01
N SER A 312 -9.10 -4.41 24.54
CA SER A 312 -8.93 -3.67 25.81
C SER A 312 -8.75 -2.15 25.62
N GLU A 313 -8.26 -1.70 24.47
CA GLU A 313 -7.94 -0.28 24.23
C GLU A 313 -9.13 0.58 23.80
N ASN A 314 -10.25 -0.03 23.38
CA ASN A 314 -11.51 0.70 23.14
C ASN A 314 -12.11 1.33 24.42
N ILE A 315 -11.52 1.08 25.60
CA ILE A 315 -11.93 1.67 26.88
C ILE A 315 -11.02 2.85 27.30
N ASN A 316 -9.82 3.00 26.71
CA ASN A 316 -8.79 3.94 27.22
C ASN A 316 -8.27 4.97 26.21
N LEU A 317 -8.95 5.21 25.09
CA LEU A 317 -8.68 6.35 24.20
C LEU A 317 -9.21 7.68 24.78
N VAL A 318 -8.73 8.03 25.97
CA VAL A 318 -8.56 9.42 26.40
C VAL A 318 -7.09 9.55 26.75
N SER A 319 -6.25 9.58 25.71
CA SER A 319 -4.88 10.03 25.90
C SER A 319 -4.93 11.53 26.18
N GLU A 320 -4.66 11.83 27.43
CA GLU A 320 -4.46 13.15 28.02
C GLU A 320 -3.51 13.95 27.13
N TYR A 321 -4.06 14.91 26.37
CA TYR A 321 -3.24 15.96 25.78
C TYR A 321 -2.59 16.70 26.95
N GLY A 322 -1.31 16.42 27.18
CA GLY A 322 -0.52 17.12 28.18
C GLY A 322 -0.66 18.63 27.96
N VAL A 323 -1.40 19.28 28.86
CA VAL A 323 -1.55 20.73 28.87
C VAL A 323 -0.16 21.29 29.15
N MET A 324 0.42 21.96 28.16
CA MET A 324 1.70 22.65 28.32
C MET A 324 1.49 23.84 29.26
N ASP A 325 1.99 23.72 30.49
CA ASP A 325 1.94 24.78 31.49
C ASP A 325 3.03 25.83 31.22
N CYS A 326 2.60 26.98 30.71
CA CYS A 326 3.45 28.12 30.37
C CYS A 326 3.64 29.11 31.53
N THR A 327 3.37 28.72 32.78
CA THR A 327 3.55 29.60 33.95
C THR A 327 4.98 29.59 34.52
N GLY A 328 5.85 28.69 34.06
CA GLY A 328 7.24 28.58 34.49
C GLY A 328 8.15 29.65 33.87
N MET A 329 8.69 30.54 34.70
CA MET A 329 9.68 31.55 34.32
C MET A 329 11.06 30.87 34.13
N ALA A 330 11.41 30.48 32.90
CA ALA A 330 12.70 29.88 32.59
C ALA A 330 13.75 30.96 32.25
N ASN A 331 14.75 31.08 33.12
CA ASN A 331 16.00 31.80 32.86
C ASN A 331 16.96 30.86 32.10
N SER A 332 17.50 31.33 30.99
CA SER A 332 18.61 30.78 30.18
C SER A 332 18.32 29.61 29.21
N GLY A 333 18.64 29.85 27.92
CA GLY A 333 18.93 28.82 26.90
C GLY A 333 17.87 28.60 25.83
N ASN A 334 18.22 28.93 24.58
CA ASN A 334 17.36 28.91 23.38
C ASN A 334 16.39 27.70 23.26
N GLY A 335 15.08 27.94 23.43
CA GLY A 335 14.02 26.97 23.14
C GLY A 335 12.61 27.56 23.38
N ILE A 336 11.74 27.42 22.37
CA ILE A 336 10.28 27.71 22.31
C ILE A 336 9.80 29.00 22.98
N VAL A 337 9.43 30.00 22.16
CA VAL A 337 8.77 31.24 22.60
C VAL A 337 7.26 31.04 22.61
N CYS A 338 6.64 31.01 23.78
CA CYS A 338 5.20 31.11 23.93
C CYS A 338 4.76 32.55 23.61
N ARG A 339 3.99 32.75 22.54
CA ARG A 339 3.39 34.05 22.23
C ARG A 339 2.09 34.19 23.02
N ARG A 340 1.93 35.34 23.68
CA ARG A 340 0.70 35.69 24.39
C ARG A 340 -0.39 36.13 23.43
#